data_AF-A0A2S6HHN9-F1
#
_entry.id   AF-A0A2S6HHN9-F1
#
_cell.length_a   1.000
_cell.length_b   1.000
_cell.length_c   1.000
_cell.angle_alpha   90.00
_cell.angle_beta   90.00
_cell.angle_gamma   90.00
#
_symmetry.space_group_name_H-M   'P 1'
#
loop_
_entity.id
_entity.type
_entity.pdbx_description
1 polymer ?
#
loop_
_entity_poly.entity_id
_entity_poly.type
_entity_poly.pdbx_seq_one_letter_code
_entity_poly.pdbx_strand_id
1 'polypeptide(L)' 'MSIQTPPTLSQETQVMLDCLRQAVTKTLDRKRRLGQYAVLWSGGAPIAVGEDAPVQLTTRTVSQD' A
#
# COMPACT_ATOMS: atom_id res chain seq x y z
N MET A 1 -22.72 -4.56 1.84
CA MET A 1 -21.31 -4.98 1.87
C MET A 1 -20.89 -5.09 3.33
N SER A 2 -20.57 -6.31 3.79
CA SER A 2 -20.17 -6.52 5.19
C SER A 2 -18.82 -5.87 5.45
N ILE A 3 -18.86 -4.72 6.11
CA ILE A 3 -17.73 -4.18 6.86
C ILE A 3 -17.36 -5.22 7.91
N GLN A 4 -16.25 -5.93 7.71
CA GLN A 4 -15.69 -6.79 8.74
C GLN A 4 -15.26 -5.88 9.88
N THR A 5 -16.02 -5.89 10.98
CA THR A 5 -15.57 -5.39 12.28
C THR A 5 -14.18 -5.98 12.52
N PRO A 6 -13.12 -5.20 12.81
CA PRO A 6 -11.84 -5.79 13.13
C PRO A 6 -12.08 -6.71 14.33
N PRO A 7 -11.86 -8.04 14.19
CA PRO A 7 -11.95 -8.91 15.35
C PRO A 7 -11.01 -8.34 16.39
N THR A 8 -11.40 -8.31 17.66
CA THR A 8 -10.48 -7.96 18.75
C THR A 8 -9.29 -8.91 18.63
N LEU A 9 -8.20 -8.44 18.03
CA LEU A 9 -7.04 -9.25 17.70
C LEU A 9 -6.38 -9.60 19.03
N SER A 10 -6.05 -10.89 19.22
CA SER A 10 -5.16 -11.27 20.31
C SER A 10 -3.86 -10.47 20.20
N GLN A 11 -3.24 -10.17 21.32
CA GLN A 11 -2.03 -9.34 21.38
C GLN A 11 -0.92 -9.91 20.48
N GLU A 12 -0.80 -11.23 20.38
CA GLU A 12 0.10 -11.92 19.45
C GLU A 12 -0.24 -11.65 17.97
N THR A 13 -1.52 -11.64 17.61
CA THR A 13 -1.97 -11.35 16.25
C THR A 13 -1.70 -9.89 15.87
N GLN A 14 -1.84 -8.97 16.83
CA GLN A 14 -1.51 -7.56 16.62
C GLN A 14 -0.01 -7.35 16.40
N VAL A 15 0.83 -8.04 17.18
CA VAL A 15 2.29 -8.05 17.01
C VAL A 15 2.67 -8.64 15.66
N MET A 16 2.04 -9.74 15.24
CA MET A 16 2.28 -10.35 13.94
C MET A 16 1.92 -9.37 12.80
N LEU A 17 0.75 -8.75 12.84
CA LEU A 17 0.34 -7.75 11.86
C LEU A 17 1.30 -6.56 11.79
N ASP A 18 1.78 -6.10 12.95
CA ASP A 18 2.75 -5.01 13.04
C ASP A 18 4.10 -5.39 12.41
N CYS A 19 4.62 -6.59 12.72
CA CYS A 19 5.83 -7.12 12.08
C CYS A 19 5.71 -7.18 10.56
N LEU A 20 4.58 -7.67 10.03
CA LEU A 20 4.33 -7.70 8.59
C LEU A 20 4.30 -6.28 7.99
N ARG A 21 3.57 -5.36 8.63
CA ARG A 21 3.50 -3.95 8.20
C ARG A 21 4.89 -3.32 8.17
N GLN A 22 5.69 -3.50 9.23
CA GLN A 22 7.05 -2.97 9.29
C GLN A 22 7.95 -3.54 8.19
N ALA A 23 7.89 -4.85 7.93
CA ALA A 23 8.69 -5.48 6.89
C ALA A 23 8.34 -4.91 5.51
N VAL A 24 7.04 -4.82 5.20
CA VAL A 24 6.54 -4.25 3.95
C VAL A 24 6.98 -2.79 3.82
N THR A 25 6.79 -1.96 4.84
CA THR A 25 7.21 -0.55 4.83
C THR A 25 8.71 -0.41 4.57
N LYS A 26 9.55 -1.16 5.30
CA LYS A 26 11.02 -1.14 5.10
C LYS A 26 11.41 -1.53 3.67
N THR A 27 10.77 -2.54 3.09
CA THR A 27 11.03 -2.95 1.71
C THR A 27 10.60 -1.90 0.70
N LEU A 28 9.41 -1.31 0.87
CA LEU A 28 8.91 -0.26 0.00
C LEU A 28 9.77 1.00 0.07
N ASP A 29 10.19 1.41 1.27
CA ASP A 29 11.13 2.52 1.45
C ASP A 29 12.47 2.27 0.76
N ARG A 30 13.02 1.05 0.89
CA ARG A 30 14.26 0.67 0.19
C ARG A 30 14.08 0.74 -1.31
N LYS A 31 12.97 0.23 -1.84
CA LYS A 31 12.66 0.26 -3.27
C LYS A 31 12.52 1.71 -3.78
N ARG A 32 11.80 2.56 -3.03
CA ARG A 32 11.67 3.99 -3.33
C ARG A 32 13.03 4.69 -3.39
N ARG A 33 13.92 4.44 -2.43
CA ARG A 33 15.28 5.02 -2.40
C ARG A 33 16.16 4.58 -3.57
N LEU A 34 15.87 3.42 -4.15
CA LEU A 34 16.55 2.92 -5.36
C LEU A 34 15.93 3.48 -6.65
N GLY A 35 14.97 4.39 -6.55
CA GLY A 35 14.24 4.93 -7.69
C GLY A 35 13.21 3.96 -8.26
N GLN A 36 12.85 2.89 -7.56
CA GLN A 36 11.81 1.96 -8.01
C GLN A 36 10.43 2.39 -7.47
N TYR A 37 9.37 2.04 -8.20
CA TYR A 37 8.00 2.27 -7.78
C TYR A 37 7.32 0.99 -7.26
N ALA A 38 6.21 1.16 -6.55
CA ALA A 38 5.35 0.09 -6.09
C ALA A 38 3.93 0.28 -6.63
N VAL A 39 3.25 -0.81 -6.96
CA VAL A 39 1.84 -0.79 -7.38
C VAL A 39 1.00 -1.31 -6.22
N LEU A 40 0.08 -0.47 -5.74
CA LEU A 40 -0.87 -0.78 -4.68
C LEU A 40 -2.27 -0.86 -5.26
N TRP A 41 -3.08 -1.79 -4.76
CA TRP A 41 -4.49 -1.85 -5.14
C TRP A 41 -5.32 -1.07 -4.12
N SER A 42 -5.99 -0.01 -4.56
CA SER A 42 -6.85 0.81 -3.71
C SER A 42 -8.08 1.26 -4.48
N GLY A 43 -9.26 1.22 -3.85
CA GLY A 43 -10.52 1.66 -4.47
C GLY A 43 -10.89 0.91 -5.76
N GLY A 44 -10.50 -0.35 -5.90
CA GLY A 44 -10.81 -1.18 -7.07
C GLY A 44 -9.89 -0.96 -8.27
N ALA A 45 -8.79 -0.23 -8.14
CA ALA A 45 -7.82 -0.05 -9.22
C ALA A 45 -6.36 -0.05 -8.72
N PRO A 46 -5.40 -0.35 -9.63
CA PRO A 46 -3.98 -0.21 -9.33
C PRO A 46 -3.55 1.26 -9.29
N ILE A 47 -2.76 1.61 -8.28
CA ILE A 47 -2.14 2.92 -8.05
C ILE A 47 -0.64 2.71 -7.97
N ALA A 48 0.14 3.40 -8.79
CA ALA A 48 1.59 3.36 -8.69
C ALA A 48 2.10 4.49 -7.77
N VAL A 49 3.03 4.17 -6.87
CA VAL A 49 3.65 5.10 -5.93
C VAL A 49 5.16 4.97 -6.02
N GLY A 50 5.83 6.08 -6.36
CA GLY A 50 7.28 6.17 -6.54
C GLY A 50 7.65 7.22 -7.59
N GLU A 51 8.89 7.72 -7.55
CA GLU A 51 9.39 8.75 -8.48
C GLU A 51 9.40 8.26 -9.94
N ASP A 52 9.74 6.98 -10.15
CA ASP A 52 9.77 6.33 -11.48
C ASP A 52 8.44 5.67 -11.84
N ALA A 53 7.34 6.02 -11.14
CA ALA A 53 6.04 5.47 -11.42
C ALA A 53 5.51 5.96 -12.77
N PRO A 54 4.97 5.07 -13.63
CA PRO A 54 4.42 5.48 -14.91
C PRO A 54 3.24 6.45 -14.73
N VAL A 55 3.25 7.55 -15.48
CA VAL A 55 2.28 8.64 -15.37
C VAL A 55 0.83 8.14 -15.48
N GLN A 56 0.56 7.08 -16.25
CA GLN A 56 -0.80 6.53 -16.40
C GLN A 56 -1.37 5.94 -15.11
N LEU A 57 -0.52 5.41 -14.22
CA LEU A 57 -0.93 4.81 -12.95
C LEU A 57 -0.94 5.80 -11.78
N THR A 58 -0.36 6.99 -11.98
CA THR A 58 -0.43 8.13 -11.04
C THR A 58 -1.55 9.12 -11.39
N THR A 59 -1.89 9.29 -12.68
CA THR A 59 -2.88 10.27 -13.16
C THR A 59 -4.35 9.85 -13.07
N ARG A 60 -4.68 8.58 -12.76
CA ARG A 60 -6.09 8.18 -12.50
C ARG A 60 -6.70 8.91 -11.28
N THR A 61 -5.88 9.58 -10.47
CA THR A 61 -6.32 10.39 -9.33
C THR A 61 -6.62 11.86 -9.70
N VAL A 62 -6.16 12.36 -10.85
CA VAL A 62 -6.22 13.80 -11.19
C VAL A 62 -7.21 14.13 -12.31
N SER A 63 -7.93 13.15 -12.87
CA SER A 63 -8.97 13.41 -13.89
C SER A 63 -10.17 12.49 -13.73
N GLN A 64 -10.99 12.79 -12.73
CA GLN A 64 -12.45 12.66 -12.83
C GLN A 64 -13.08 13.90 -12.20
N ASP A 65 -13.06 15.01 -12.94
CA ASP A 65 -14.07 16.09 -12.93
C ASP A 65 -13.97 16.81 -14.29
#